data_AF-A0A7U3VP70-F1
#
_entry.id   AF-A0A7U3VP70-F1
#
_cell.length_a   1.000
_cell.length_b   1.000
_cell.length_c   1.000
_cell.angle_alpha   90.00
_cell.angle_beta   90.00
_cell.angle_gamma   90.00
#
_symmetry.space_group_name_H-M   'P 1'
#
loop_
_entity.id
_entity.type
_entity.pdbx_description
1 polymer ?
#
loop_
_entity_poly.entity_id
_entity_poly.type
_entity_poly.pdbx_seq_one_letter_code
_entity_poly.pdbx_strand_id
1 'polypeptide(L)'
;MTVEATGNPALDAVLMWGGVITVLAGVAALLWRAVSAVIRLARRVDEFMDDWAGEPGRPGVPPRPGVMERVATIDERLTRVEHELYPNSGGSLRDAVDQANERLVRLCPDPDACDPPGSPPAPPAPQ
;
A
#
# COMPACT_ATOMS: atom_id res chain seq x y z
N MET A 1 -49.92 25.69 -11.05
CA MET A 1 -50.62 25.04 -12.18
C MET A 1 -51.79 24.28 -11.59
N THR A 2 -52.98 24.86 -11.62
CA THR A 2 -54.22 24.14 -11.32
C THR A 2 -54.49 23.23 -12.51
N VAL A 3 -54.44 21.92 -12.31
CA VAL A 3 -54.78 20.95 -13.36
C VAL A 3 -56.27 21.11 -13.62
N GLU A 4 -56.62 21.59 -14.81
CA GLU A 4 -58.02 21.66 -15.23
C GLU A 4 -58.53 20.22 -15.39
N ALA A 5 -59.57 19.86 -14.63
CA ALA A 5 -60.15 18.53 -14.66
C ALA A 5 -60.66 18.24 -16.09
N THR A 6 -60.37 17.07 -16.63
CA THR A 6 -60.71 16.73 -18.03
C THR A 6 -62.22 16.59 -18.26
N GLY A 7 -63.04 16.69 -17.20
CA GLY A 7 -64.49 16.53 -17.24
C GLY A 7 -64.94 15.08 -17.30
N ASN A 8 -64.01 14.12 -17.40
CA ASN A 8 -64.25 12.70 -17.33
C ASN A 8 -63.58 12.11 -16.08
N PRO A 9 -64.35 11.66 -15.07
CA PRO A 9 -63.80 11.20 -13.79
C PRO A 9 -62.90 9.97 -13.91
N ALA A 10 -63.07 9.16 -14.96
CA ALA A 10 -62.20 8.02 -15.22
C ALA A 10 -60.80 8.45 -15.68
N LEU A 11 -60.70 9.51 -16.49
CA LEU A 11 -59.41 10.02 -16.97
C LEU A 11 -58.64 10.71 -15.85
N ASP A 12 -59.30 11.52 -15.03
CA ASP A 12 -58.67 12.20 -13.90
C ASP A 12 -58.12 11.20 -12.87
N ALA A 13 -58.84 10.09 -12.62
CA ALA A 13 -58.38 9.02 -11.73
C ALA A 13 -57.13 8.32 -12.28
N VAL A 14 -57.10 8.01 -13.58
CA VAL A 14 -55.93 7.37 -14.23
C VAL A 14 -54.71 8.30 -14.17
N LEU A 15 -54.89 9.60 -14.42
CA LEU A 15 -53.80 10.58 -14.33
C LEU A 15 -53.24 10.69 -12.91
N MET A 16 -54.12 10.74 -11.90
CA MET A 16 -53.70 10.82 -10.50
C MET A 16 -52.93 9.57 -10.06
N TRP A 17 -53.49 8.38 -10.29
CA TRP A 17 -52.82 7.12 -9.94
C TRP A 17 -51.54 6.89 -10.74
N GLY A 18 -51.53 7.24 -12.03
CA GLY A 18 -50.33 7.18 -12.87
C GLY A 18 -49.20 8.07 -12.34
N GLY A 19 -49.53 9.29 -11.91
CA GLY A 19 -48.58 10.19 -11.24
C GLY A 19 -48.04 9.62 -9.93
N VAL A 20 -48.91 9.10 -9.07
CA VAL A 20 -48.52 8.48 -7.79
C VAL A 20 -47.59 7.28 -8.02
N ILE A 21 -47.94 6.37 -8.93
CA ILE A 21 -47.12 5.21 -9.27
C ILE A 21 -45.76 5.65 -9.80
N THR A 22 -45.71 6.69 -10.64
CA THR A 22 -44.45 7.20 -11.20
C THR A 22 -43.53 7.75 -10.12
N VAL A 23 -44.07 8.52 -9.18
CA VAL A 23 -43.29 9.06 -8.04
C VAL A 23 -42.79 7.91 -7.16
N LEU A 24 -43.65 6.96 -6.80
CA LEU A 24 -43.27 5.81 -5.98
C LEU A 24 -42.20 4.95 -6.66
N ALA A 25 -42.34 4.69 -7.95
CA ALA A 25 -41.35 3.95 -8.73
C ALA A 25 -40.01 4.69 -8.78
N GLY A 26 -40.03 6.02 -8.95
CA GLY A 26 -38.82 6.86 -8.91
C GLY A 26 -38.11 6.78 -7.56
N VAL A 27 -38.86 6.91 -6.46
CA VAL A 27 -38.31 6.80 -5.09
C VAL A 27 -37.75 5.39 -4.85
N ALA A 28 -38.49 4.34 -5.21
CA ALA A 28 -38.04 2.97 -5.07
C ALA A 28 -36.75 2.70 -5.86
N ALA A 29 -36.64 3.22 -7.07
CA ALA A 29 -35.44 3.09 -7.89
C ALA A 29 -34.23 3.80 -7.25
N LEU A 30 -34.42 4.99 -6.68
CA LEU A 30 -33.35 5.70 -5.97
C LEU A 30 -32.90 4.93 -4.72
N LEU A 31 -33.85 4.44 -3.92
CA LEU A 31 -33.55 3.62 -2.75
C LEU A 31 -32.80 2.35 -3.13
N TRP A 32 -33.25 1.65 -4.17
CA TRP A 32 -32.58 0.45 -4.67
C TRP A 32 -31.13 0.73 -5.09
N ARG A 33 -30.90 1.84 -5.79
CA ARG A 33 -29.54 2.24 -6.18
C ARG A 33 -28.67 2.57 -4.97
N ALA A 34 -29.21 3.28 -3.99
CA ALA A 34 -28.50 3.62 -2.76
C ALA A 34 -28.10 2.36 -1.98
N VAL A 35 -29.06 1.47 -1.73
CA VAL A 35 -28.83 0.18 -1.07
C VAL A 35 -27.80 -0.65 -1.83
N SER A 36 -27.93 -0.73 -3.16
CA SER A 36 -26.98 -1.45 -4.00
C SER A 36 -25.56 -0.89 -3.90
N ALA A 37 -25.41 0.44 -3.82
CA ALA A 37 -24.11 1.08 -3.65
C ALA A 37 -23.50 0.79 -2.27
N VAL A 38 -24.32 0.87 -1.21
CA VAL A 38 -23.89 0.54 0.16
C VAL A 38 -23.45 -0.91 0.28
N ILE A 39 -24.21 -1.86 -0.28
CA ILE A 39 -23.82 -3.28 -0.25
C ILE A 39 -22.49 -3.52 -0.96
N ARG A 40 -22.24 -2.85 -2.09
CA ARG A 40 -20.95 -2.97 -2.80
C ARG A 40 -19.81 -2.39 -2.00
N LEU A 41 -20.02 -1.27 -1.31
CA LEU A 41 -19.00 -0.67 -0.45
C LEU A 41 -18.72 -1.56 0.77
N ALA A 42 -19.75 -2.10 1.41
CA ALA A 42 -19.61 -3.00 2.54
C ALA A 42 -18.75 -4.22 2.20
N ARG A 43 -19.00 -4.87 1.05
CA ARG A 43 -18.18 -6.01 0.60
C ARG A 43 -16.70 -5.68 0.43
N ARG A 44 -16.39 -4.47 -0.08
CA ARG A 44 -15.00 -4.04 -0.22
C ARG A 44 -14.33 -3.78 1.13
N VAL A 45 -15.10 -3.28 2.09
CA VAL A 45 -14.60 -3.08 3.46
C VAL A 45 -14.37 -4.42 4.13
N ASP A 46 -15.27 -5.39 3.95
CA ASP A 46 -15.10 -6.74 4.48
C ASP A 46 -13.83 -7.38 3.91
N GLU A 47 -13.62 -7.34 2.59
CA GLU A 47 -12.40 -7.83 1.94
C GLU A 47 -11.13 -7.16 2.50
N PHE A 48 -11.18 -5.84 2.72
CA PHE A 48 -10.07 -5.11 3.33
C PHE A 48 -9.81 -5.51 4.79
N MET A 49 -10.88 -5.74 5.56
CA MET A 49 -10.78 -6.16 6.95
C MET A 49 -10.24 -7.59 7.07
N ASP A 50 -10.63 -8.48 6.15
CA ASP A 50 -10.12 -9.84 6.05
C ASP A 50 -8.60 -9.82 5.76
N ASP A 51 -8.16 -9.02 4.78
CA ASP A 51 -6.72 -8.85 4.51
C ASP A 51 -5.96 -8.24 5.70
N TRP A 52 -6.59 -7.31 6.41
CA TRP A 52 -5.98 -6.64 7.56
C TRP A 52 -5.81 -7.58 8.76
N ALA A 53 -6.86 -8.35 9.09
CA ALA A 53 -6.87 -9.31 10.18
C ALA A 53 -6.11 -10.59 9.85
N GLY A 54 -6.10 -10.99 8.58
CA GLY A 54 -5.65 -12.29 8.08
C GLY A 54 -6.74 -13.36 8.17
N GLU A 55 -6.55 -14.46 7.45
CA GLU A 55 -7.46 -15.61 7.51
C GLU A 55 -6.92 -16.73 8.41
N PRO A 56 -7.75 -17.27 9.33
CA PRO A 56 -7.36 -18.41 10.13
C PRO A 56 -7.15 -19.66 9.25
N GLY A 57 -6.23 -20.51 9.68
CA GLY A 57 -5.96 -21.78 9.01
C GLY A 57 -7.21 -22.67 9.02
N ARG A 58 -7.49 -23.29 7.87
CA ARG A 58 -8.59 -24.26 7.71
C ARG A 58 -8.00 -25.64 7.38
N PRO A 59 -8.71 -26.75 7.59
CA PRO A 59 -8.15 -28.09 7.37
C PRO A 59 -7.54 -28.23 5.97
N GLY A 60 -6.23 -28.51 5.90
CA GLY A 60 -5.47 -28.64 4.66
C GLY A 60 -4.99 -27.33 4.02
N VAL A 61 -5.27 -26.16 4.59
CA VAL A 61 -4.81 -24.85 4.08
C VAL A 61 -4.15 -24.05 5.22
N PRO A 62 -2.88 -23.65 5.07
CA PRO A 62 -2.19 -22.85 6.08
C PRO A 62 -2.87 -21.49 6.26
N PRO A 63 -2.78 -20.89 7.47
CA PRO A 63 -3.29 -19.55 7.73
C PRO A 63 -2.64 -18.52 6.80
N ARG A 64 -3.37 -17.44 6.52
CA ARG A 64 -2.82 -16.27 5.83
C ARG A 64 -2.56 -15.18 6.87
N PRO A 65 -1.30 -14.72 7.02
CA PRO A 65 -0.96 -13.75 8.04
C PRO A 65 -1.56 -12.39 7.70
N GLY A 66 -2.18 -11.77 8.70
CA GLY A 66 -2.73 -10.41 8.60
C GLY A 66 -1.62 -9.36 8.48
N VAL A 67 -2.02 -8.13 8.15
CA VAL A 67 -1.08 -7.01 7.98
C VAL A 67 -0.26 -6.76 9.23
N MET A 68 -0.88 -6.79 10.42
CA MET A 68 -0.17 -6.51 11.68
C MET A 68 0.94 -7.54 11.99
N GLU A 69 0.71 -8.81 11.67
CA GLU A 69 1.72 -9.86 11.84
C GLU A 69 2.88 -9.70 10.85
N ARG A 70 2.56 -9.31 9.61
CA ARG A 70 3.56 -9.01 8.58
C ARG A 70 4.41 -7.79 8.97
N VAL A 71 3.78 -6.74 9.50
CA VAL A 71 4.48 -5.54 9.99
C VAL A 71 5.40 -5.89 11.15
N ALA A 72 4.93 -6.65 12.14
CA ALA A 72 5.77 -7.11 13.24
C ALA A 72 7.00 -7.91 12.76
N THR A 73 6.82 -8.77 11.75
CA THR A 73 7.92 -9.52 11.13
C THR A 73 8.92 -8.59 10.43
N ILE A 74 8.43 -7.52 9.79
CA ILE A 74 9.29 -6.52 9.14
C ILE A 74 10.08 -5.74 10.19
N ASP A 75 9.42 -5.29 11.26
CA ASP A 75 10.06 -4.54 12.33
C ASP A 75 11.18 -5.37 12.99
N GLU A 76 10.96 -6.66 13.25
CA GLU A 76 11.99 -7.54 13.79
C GLU A 76 13.21 -7.65 12.86
N ARG A 77 12.97 -7.78 11.55
CA ARG A 77 14.03 -7.83 10.55
C ARG A 77 14.77 -6.50 10.47
N LEU A 78 14.05 -5.37 10.54
CA LEU A 78 14.63 -4.04 10.55
C LEU A 78 15.50 -3.83 11.80
N THR A 79 15.03 -4.22 12.98
CA THR A 79 15.84 -4.14 14.21
C THR A 79 17.13 -4.94 14.09
N ARG A 80 17.08 -6.13 13.49
CA ARG A 80 18.29 -6.94 13.26
C ARG A 80 19.27 -6.26 12.30
N VAL A 81 18.77 -5.71 11.19
CA VAL A 81 19.61 -4.96 10.23
C VAL A 81 20.19 -3.72 10.89
N GLU A 82 19.38 -2.98 11.64
CA GLU A 82 19.80 -1.79 12.36
C GLU A 82 20.92 -2.11 13.35
N HIS A 83 20.84 -3.23 14.05
CA HIS A 83 21.90 -3.69 14.96
C HIS A 83 23.26 -3.90 14.27
N GLU A 84 23.26 -4.33 13.00
CA GLU A 84 24.48 -4.50 12.20
C GLU A 84 25.08 -3.16 11.71
N LEU A 85 24.27 -2.09 11.70
CA LEU A 85 24.67 -0.77 11.23
C LEU A 85 25.17 0.14 12.36
N TYR A 86 25.05 -0.27 13.61
CA TYR A 86 25.61 0.41 14.76
C TYR A 86 26.87 -0.31 15.28
N PRO A 87 27.84 0.44 15.84
CA PRO A 87 29.01 -0.17 16.46
C PRO A 87 28.60 -1.15 17.57
N ASN A 88 29.15 -2.36 17.54
CA ASN A 88 28.84 -3.42 18.47
C ASN A 88 30.12 -4.19 18.88
N SER A 89 31.09 -3.46 19.41
CA SER A 89 32.35 -4.01 19.94
C SER A 89 33.11 -4.93 18.98
N GLY A 90 32.99 -4.72 17.66
CA GLY A 90 33.66 -5.53 16.63
C GLY A 90 32.79 -6.64 16.03
N GLY A 91 31.56 -6.84 16.52
CA GLY A 91 30.67 -7.90 16.05
C GLY A 91 29.75 -7.49 14.90
N SER A 92 29.61 -6.19 14.61
CA SER A 92 28.70 -5.69 13.58
C SER A 92 29.36 -5.63 12.19
N LEU A 93 28.54 -5.64 11.14
CA LEU A 93 28.98 -5.32 9.78
C LEU A 93 29.69 -3.96 9.71
N ARG A 94 29.18 -2.96 10.43
CA ARG A 94 29.83 -1.63 10.48
C ARG A 94 31.25 -1.71 11.06
N ASP A 95 31.43 -2.39 12.19
CA ASP A 95 32.76 -2.52 12.79
C ASP A 95 33.73 -3.26 11.86
N ALA A 96 33.24 -4.26 11.12
CA ALA A 96 34.05 -4.97 10.13
C ALA A 96 34.49 -4.04 8.97
N VAL A 97 33.59 -3.16 8.51
CA VAL A 97 33.92 -2.14 7.49
C VAL A 97 34.92 -1.13 8.03
N ASP A 98 34.72 -0.62 9.25
CA ASP A 98 35.65 0.33 9.89
C ASP A 98 37.04 -0.30 10.06
N GLN A 99 37.09 -1.55 10.53
CA GLN A 99 38.35 -2.30 10.66
C GLN A 99 39.03 -2.55 9.30
N ALA A 100 38.28 -2.86 8.25
CA ALA A 100 38.83 -3.03 6.91
C ALA A 100 39.42 -1.72 6.38
N ASN A 101 38.72 -0.60 6.59
CA ASN A 101 39.19 0.72 6.19
C ASN A 101 40.48 1.11 6.94
N GLU A 102 40.55 0.87 8.25
CA GLU A 102 41.79 1.08 9.03
C GLU A 102 42.97 0.26 8.50
N ARG A 103 42.73 -1.00 8.12
CA ARG A 103 43.77 -1.86 7.53
C ARG A 103 44.22 -1.33 6.17
N LEU A 104 43.29 -0.87 5.33
CA LEU A 104 43.62 -0.28 4.03
C LEU A 104 44.49 0.96 4.17
N VAL A 105 44.17 1.87 5.11
CA VAL A 105 44.99 3.07 5.39
C VAL A 105 46.42 2.70 5.79
N ARG A 106 46.63 1.59 6.49
CA ARG A 106 47.99 1.13 6.83
C ARG A 106 48.76 0.60 5.62
N LEU A 107 48.07 0.04 4.62
CA LEU A 107 48.68 -0.54 3.42
C LEU A 107 48.96 0.53 2.35
N CYS A 108 48.06 1.51 2.19
CA CYS A 108 48.24 2.68 1.33
C CYS A 108 48.01 3.95 2.17
N PRO A 109 49.06 4.47 2.83
CA PRO A 109 48.95 5.69 3.66
C PRO A 109 48.68 6.95 2.83
N ASP A 110 49.06 6.92 1.55
CA ASP A 110 48.86 8.00 0.60
C ASP A 110 48.05 7.45 -0.59
N PRO A 111 46.72 7.70 -0.63
CA PRO A 111 45.84 7.15 -1.64
C PRO A 111 46.15 7.68 -3.05
N ASP A 112 46.81 8.83 -3.15
CA ASP A 112 47.22 9.45 -4.41
C ASP A 112 48.58 8.90 -4.90
N ALA A 113 49.37 8.28 -4.02
CA ALA A 113 50.64 7.63 -4.37
C ALA A 113 50.47 6.16 -4.80
N CYS A 114 49.36 5.52 -4.42
CA CYS A 114 49.02 4.17 -4.89
C CYS A 114 48.43 4.26 -6.31
N ASP A 115 49.31 4.36 -7.31
CA ASP A 115 48.91 4.26 -8.72
C ASP A 115 48.10 2.96 -8.94
N PRO A 116 46.94 3.01 -9.63
CA PRO A 116 46.24 1.80 -10.03
C PRO A 116 47.20 0.92 -10.84
N PRO A 117 47.27 -0.39 -10.60
CA PRO A 117 48.10 -1.28 -11.40
C PRO A 117 47.64 -1.21 -12.87
N GLY A 118 48.44 -0.53 -13.71
CA GLY A 118 48.15 -0.30 -15.12
C GLY A 118 48.04 1.17 -15.56
N SER A 119 48.22 2.15 -14.67
CA SER A 119 48.33 3.55 -15.10
C SER A 119 49.53 3.76 -16.03
N PRO A 120 49.33 4.27 -17.27
CA PRO A 120 50.44 4.59 -18.16
C PRO A 120 51.28 5.74 -17.56
N PRO A 121 52.61 5.73 -17.74
CA PRO A 121 53.47 6.76 -17.17
C PRO A 121 53.07 8.15 -17.68
N ALA A 122 53.03 9.12 -16.77
CA ALA A 122 52.70 10.50 -17.09
C ALA A 122 53.63 11.03 -18.20
N PRO A 123 53.10 11.73 -19.23
CA PRO A 123 53.92 12.24 -20.32
C PRO A 123 54.96 13.25 -19.82
N PRO A 124 56.17 13.28 -20.40
CA PRO A 124 57.22 14.18 -19.95
C PRO A 124 56.80 15.64 -20.10
N ALA A 125 57.08 16.45 -19.08
CA ALA A 125 56.78 17.87 -19.07
C ALA A 125 57.51 18.59 -20.22
N PRO A 126 56.84 19.53 -20.91
CA PRO A 126 57.48 20.32 -21.97
C PRO A 126 58.61 21.18 -21.37
N GLN A 127 59.77 21.14 -22.01
CA GLN A 127 60.94 21.98 -21.69
C GLN A 127 60.73 23.43 -22.10
#